data_AF-A0A7V6V435-F1
#
_entry.id   AF-A0A7V6V435-F1
#
_cell.length_a   1.000
_cell.length_b   1.000
_cell.length_c   1.000
_cell.angle_alpha   90.00
_cell.angle_beta   90.00
_cell.angle_gamma   90.00
#
_symmetry.space_group_name_H-M   'P 1'
#
loop_
_entity.id
_entity.type
_entity.pdbx_description
1 polymer ?
#
loop_
_entity_poly.entity_id
_entity_poly.type
_entity_poly.pdbx_seq_one_letter_code
_entity_poly.pdbx_strand_id
1 'polypeptide(L)' 'MILYIEDPTQLFAHDEKDKNVYLSLPSGGVVCAEPLSSREYSICSVISTDPRDYMLIQPGDRLEVTLKKITK' A
#
# COMPACT_ATOMS: atom_id res chain seq x y z
N MET A 1 -4.67 23.39 -35.84
CA MET A 1 -4.13 22.79 -34.61
C MET A 1 -5.16 22.99 -33.52
N ILE A 2 -5.83 21.94 -33.08
CA ILE A 2 -6.82 22.03 -32.01
C ILE A 2 -6.05 21.82 -30.70
N LEU A 3 -6.02 22.84 -29.84
CA LEU A 3 -5.47 22.74 -28.49
C LEU A 3 -6.57 22.14 -27.61
N TYR A 4 -6.48 20.83 -27.37
CA TYR A 4 -7.31 20.14 -26.40
C TYR A 4 -6.63 20.30 -25.04
N ILE A 5 -7.19 21.14 -24.18
CA ILE A 5 -6.76 21.30 -22.79
C ILE A 5 -7.67 20.37 -22.00
N GLU A 6 -7.12 19.26 -21.53
CA GLU A 6 -7.84 18.35 -20.64
C GLU A 6 -8.33 19.10 -19.40
N ASP A 7 -9.60 18.87 -19.06
CA ASP A 7 -10.22 19.47 -17.89
C ASP A 7 -9.49 18.94 -16.64
N PRO A 8 -8.95 19.81 -15.75
CA PRO A 8 -8.12 19.37 -14.62
C PRO A 8 -8.85 18.42 -13.67
N THR A 9 -10.19 18.37 -13.75
CA THR A 9 -11.04 17.42 -13.03
C THR A 9 -10.88 15.97 -13.50
N GLN A 10 -10.48 15.71 -14.75
CA GLN A 10 -10.25 14.37 -15.27
C GLN A 10 -8.92 13.76 -14.81
N LEU A 11 -7.92 14.59 -14.49
CA LEU A 11 -6.65 14.14 -13.91
C LEU A 11 -6.87 13.48 -12.54
N PHE A 12 -7.76 14.04 -11.71
CA PHE A 12 -8.09 13.49 -10.40
C PHE A 12 -8.86 12.17 -10.46
N ALA A 13 -9.59 11.90 -11.55
CA ALA A 13 -10.33 10.64 -11.71
C ALA A 13 -9.42 9.44 -12.00
N HIS A 14 -8.17 9.66 -12.40
CA HIS A 14 -7.19 8.59 -12.63
C HIS A 14 -6.38 8.21 -11.38
N ASP A 15 -6.45 9.01 -10.31
CA ASP A 15 -5.76 8.75 -9.04
C ASP A 15 -6.47 7.70 -8.16
N GLU A 16 -7.68 7.26 -8.52
CA GLU A 16 -8.41 6.23 -7.76
C GLU A 16 -7.83 4.81 -7.88
N LYS A 17 -6.76 4.62 -8.68
CA LYS A 17 -6.21 3.29 -9.00
C LYS A 17 -5.04 2.80 -8.15
N ASP A 18 -4.44 3.62 -7.30
CA ASP A 18 -3.39 3.16 -6.39
C ASP A 18 -3.89 3.15 -4.94
N LYS A 19 -4.79 2.20 -4.62
CA LYS A 19 -5.11 1.87 -3.21
C LYS A 19 -3.98 1.07 -2.53
N ASN A 20 -2.77 1.16 -3.05
CA ASN A 20 -1.60 0.50 -2.54
C ASN A 20 -0.98 1.34 -1.42
N VAL A 21 -1.03 0.83 -0.20
CA VAL A 21 -0.46 1.48 0.98
C VAL A 21 0.87 0.81 1.33
N TYR A 22 1.89 1.62 1.54
CA TYR A 22 3.18 1.14 2.05
C TYR A 22 3.12 1.06 3.57
N LEU A 23 3.28 -0.13 4.12
CA LEU A 23 3.31 -0.40 5.55
C LEU A 23 4.71 -0.80 5.99
N SER A 24 5.17 -0.23 7.10
CA SER A 24 6.40 -0.66 7.75
C SER A 24 6.12 -1.81 8.71
N LEU A 25 6.84 -2.92 8.53
CA LEU A 25 6.81 -4.06 9.42
C LEU A 25 7.57 -3.76 10.73
N PRO A 26 7.25 -4.45 11.84
CA PRO A 26 7.95 -4.27 13.12
C PRO A 26 9.45 -4.57 13.06
N SER A 27 9.88 -5.43 12.14
CA SER A 27 11.29 -5.71 11.83
C SER A 27 12.02 -4.58 11.12
N GLY A 28 11.30 -3.58 10.62
CA GLY A 28 11.85 -2.51 9.78
C GLY A 28 11.73 -2.78 8.28
N GLY A 29 11.13 -3.91 7.89
CA GLY A 29 10.74 -4.18 6.50
C GLY A 29 9.65 -3.23 5.98
N VAL A 30 9.48 -3.18 4.68
CA VAL A 30 8.43 -2.43 3.98
C VAL A 30 7.65 -3.37 3.08
N VAL A 31 6.33 -3.33 3.20
CA VAL A 31 5.40 -4.08 2.36
C VAL A 31 4.40 -3.14 1.70
N CYS A 32 4.01 -3.47 0.48
CA CYS A 32 2.88 -2.86 -0.21
C CYS A 32 1.65 -3.71 0.07
N ALA A 33 0.59 -3.08 0.59
CA ALA A 33 -0.64 -3.76 0.92
C ALA A 33 -1.87 -2.95 0.50
N GLU A 34 -2.91 -3.63 0.07
CA GLU A 34 -4.21 -3.05 -0.24
C GLU A 34 -5.13 -3.10 0.98
N PRO A 35 -5.85 -2.01 1.31
CA PRO A 35 -6.82 -2.00 2.40
C PRO A 35 -8.03 -2.88 2.03
N LEU A 36 -8.23 -3.95 2.79
CA LEU A 36 -9.41 -4.82 2.65
C LEU A 36 -10.58 -4.31 3.50
N SER A 37 -10.28 -3.78 4.69
CA SER A 37 -11.22 -3.25 5.67
C SER A 37 -10.56 -2.16 6.54
N SER A 38 -11.28 -1.55 7.48
CA SER A 38 -10.78 -0.44 8.30
C SER A 38 -9.54 -0.76 9.16
N ARG A 39 -9.19 -2.04 9.33
CA ARG A 39 -8.02 -2.52 10.10
C ARG A 39 -7.27 -3.67 9.45
N GLU A 40 -7.72 -4.12 8.28
CA GLU A 40 -7.15 -5.28 7.60
C GLU A 40 -6.59 -4.86 6.26
N TYR A 41 -5.38 -5.32 5.99
CA TYR A 41 -4.66 -5.07 4.75
C TYR A 41 -4.24 -6.40 4.15
N SER A 42 -4.41 -6.54 2.83
CA SER A 42 -3.92 -7.68 2.07
C SER A 42 -2.59 -7.31 1.45
N ILE A 43 -1.56 -8.12 1.67
CA ILE A 43 -0.23 -7.84 1.14
C ILE A 43 -0.22 -8.11 -0.36
N CYS A 44 0.16 -7.11 -1.15
CA CYS A 44 0.31 -7.26 -2.60
C CYS A 44 1.75 -7.58 -2.97
N SER A 45 2.71 -6.90 -2.34
CA SER A 45 4.13 -7.16 -2.59
C SER A 45 5.00 -6.85 -1.36
N VAL A 46 6.05 -7.64 -1.19
CA VAL A 46 7.06 -7.43 -0.15
C VAL A 46 8.25 -6.72 -0.80
N ILE A 47 8.54 -5.50 -0.36
CA ILE A 47 9.59 -4.65 -0.95
C ILE A 47 10.92 -4.89 -0.24
N SER A 48 10.87 -4.93 1.08
CA SER A 48 12.03 -5.19 1.93
C SER A 48 11.54 -5.90 3.18
N THR A 49 12.21 -6.97 3.58
CA THR A 49 11.91 -7.63 4.85
C THR A 49 13.11 -8.44 5.29
N ASP A 50 13.21 -8.72 6.58
CA ASP A 50 14.24 -9.60 7.10
C ASP A 50 14.02 -11.05 6.63
N PRO A 51 15.08 -11.86 6.43
CA PRO A 51 14.94 -13.24 5.94
C PRO A 51 14.04 -14.13 6.82
N ARG A 52 13.97 -13.86 8.12
CA ARG A 52 13.08 -14.57 9.05
C ARG A 52 11.61 -14.20 8.83
N ASP A 53 11.35 -12.94 8.53
CA ASP A 53 10.00 -12.41 8.32
C ASP A 53 9.47 -12.74 6.93
N TYR A 54 10.34 -12.88 5.93
CA TYR A 54 9.96 -13.32 4.59
C TYR A 54 9.27 -14.69 4.59
N MET A 55 9.65 -15.59 5.52
CA MET A 55 8.99 -16.89 5.65
C MET A 55 7.60 -16.81 6.28
N LEU A 56 7.34 -15.75 7.05
CA LEU A 56 6.08 -15.56 7.80
C LEU A 56 5.10 -14.64 7.07
N ILE A 57 5.58 -13.85 6.10
CA ILE A 57 4.83 -12.79 5.45
C ILE A 57 4.97 -12.95 3.95
N GLN A 58 3.90 -13.38 3.29
CA GLN A 58 3.85 -13.62 1.85
C GLN A 58 2.80 -12.73 1.18
N PRO A 59 2.97 -12.43 -0.13
CA PRO A 59 1.90 -11.82 -0.91
C PRO A 59 0.61 -12.65 -0.84
N GLY A 60 -0.51 -11.99 -0.58
CA GLY A 60 -1.82 -12.61 -0.35
C GLY A 60 -2.16 -12.84 1.13
N ASP A 61 -1.20 -12.71 2.03
CA ASP A 61 -1.47 -12.76 3.47
C ASP A 61 -2.24 -11.52 3.93
N ARG A 62 -3.06 -11.71 4.96
CA ARG A 62 -3.83 -10.64 5.60
C ARG A 62 -3.09 -10.18 6.85
N LEU A 63 -2.77 -8.90 6.89
CA LEU A 63 -2.23 -8.22 8.05
C LEU A 63 -3.35 -7.45 8.76
N GLU A 64 -3.61 -7.83 10.01
CA GLU A 64 -4.38 -7.00 10.93
C GLU A 64 -3.44 -5.98 11.57
N VAL A 65 -3.60 -4.70 11.23
CA VAL A 65 -2.68 -3.66 11.70
C VAL A 65 -3.08 -3.24 13.10
N THR A 66 -2.32 -3.69 14.10
CA THR A 66 -2.27 -3.02 15.42
C THR A 66 -1.46 -1.74 15.25
N LEU A 67 -2.11 -0.66 14.80
CA LEU A 67 -1.48 0.62 14.47
C LEU A 67 -0.61 1.15 15.62
N LYS A 68 0.72 0.97 15.54
CA LYS A 68 1.65 1.94 16.12
C LYS A 68 1.85 3.04 15.10
N LYS A 69 1.02 4.08 15.24
CA LYS A 69 1.12 5.35 14.53
C LYS A 69 2.55 5.89 14.69
N ILE A 70 3.41 5.72 13.67
CA ILE A 70 4.63 6.53 13.56
C ILE A 70 4.21 7.80 12.84
N THR A 71 3.66 8.71 13.62
CA THR A 71 3.47 10.11 13.22
C THR A 71 4.87 10.70 13.11
N LYS A 72 5.23 11.25 11.96
CA LYS A 72 6.40 12.12 11.81
C LYS A 72 5.94 13.57 11.73
#